data_AF-A0A9D6LCJ0-F1
#
_entry.id   AF-A0A9D6LCJ0-F1
#
_cell.length_a   1.000
_cell.length_b   1.000
_cell.length_c   1.000
_cell.angle_alpha   90.00
_cell.angle_beta   90.00
_cell.angle_gamma   90.00
#
_symmetry.space_group_name_H-M   'P 1'
#
loop_
_entity.id
_entity.type
_entity.pdbx_description
1 polymer ?
#
loop_
_entity_poly.entity_id
_entity_poly.type
_entity_poly.pdbx_seq_one_letter_code
_entity_poly.pdbx_strand_id
1 'polypeptide(L)' 'MADLTTTFLGIKTPNPFWLASAPPTNTGGQVQRAFEAGWG' A
#
# COMPACT_ATOMS: atom_id res chain seq x y z
N MET A 1 12.19 15.66 7.21
CA MET A 1 11.19 14.57 7.34
C MET A 1 11.84 13.31 6.77
N ALA A 2 11.59 12.13 7.34
CA ALA A 2 12.21 10.90 6.87
C ALA A 2 11.61 10.49 5.51
N ASP A 3 12.45 10.07 4.59
CA ASP A 3 12.01 9.41 3.35
C ASP A 3 11.62 7.97 3.68
N LEU A 4 10.38 7.60 3.37
CA LEU A 4 9.84 6.26 3.61
C LEU A 4 9.82 5.40 2.35
N THR A 5 10.28 5.92 1.21
CA THR A 5 10.29 5.17 -0.04
C THR A 5 11.12 3.90 0.09
N THR A 6 10.62 2.78 -0.43
CA THR A 6 11.32 1.50 -0.38
C THR A 6 11.27 0.79 -1.73
N THR A 7 12.23 -0.10 -1.95
CA THR A 7 12.25 -1.00 -3.10
C THR A 7 12.28 -2.43 -2.60
N PHE A 8 11.20 -3.18 -2.86
CA PHE A 8 11.10 -4.59 -2.46
C PHE A 8 10.90 -5.45 -3.71
N LEU A 9 11.78 -6.45 -3.91
CA LEU A 9 11.76 -7.34 -5.08
C LEU A 9 11.70 -6.58 -6.43
N GLY A 10 12.34 -5.41 -6.51
CA GLY A 10 12.33 -4.55 -7.71
C GLY A 10 11.12 -3.63 -7.85
N ILE A 11 10.15 -3.69 -6.94
CA ILE A 11 8.98 -2.81 -6.91
C ILE A 11 9.28 -1.61 -6.01
N LYS A 12 9.13 -0.40 -6.55
CA LYS A 12 9.23 0.85 -5.78
C LYS A 12 7.88 1.20 -5.16
N THR A 13 7.86 1.52 -3.86
CA THR A 13 6.68 2.00 -3.15
C THR A 13 6.97 3.30 -2.39
N PRO A 14 6.02 4.26 -2.31
CA PRO A 14 6.15 5.46 -1.49
C PRO A 14 6.37 5.17 0.00
N ASN A 15 5.89 4.04 0.53
CA ASN A 15 6.15 3.62 1.90
C ASN A 15 6.18 2.07 2.04
N PRO A 16 6.60 1.52 3.20
CA PRO A 16 6.68 0.08 3.40
C PRO A 16 5.36 -0.53 3.92
N PHE A 17 4.22 0.15 3.86
CA PHE A 17 2.94 -0.34 4.41
C PHE A 17 2.02 -0.88 3.32
N TRP A 18 1.75 -2.19 3.36
CA TRP A 18 1.04 -2.92 2.31
C TRP A 18 -0.26 -3.53 2.84
N LEU A 19 -1.22 -3.70 1.95
CA LEU A 19 -2.47 -4.40 2.26
C LEU A 19 -2.25 -5.92 2.15
N ALA A 20 -2.46 -6.63 3.27
CA ALA A 20 -2.45 -8.08 3.28
C ALA A 20 -3.74 -8.65 2.66
N SER A 21 -3.67 -9.89 2.16
CA SER A 21 -4.86 -10.63 1.73
C SER A 21 -5.74 -10.96 2.93
N ALA A 22 -6.78 -10.14 3.15
CA ALA A 22 -7.60 -10.18 4.36
C ALA A 22 -8.98 -9.53 4.12
N PRO A 23 -9.94 -9.59 5.07
CA PRO A 23 -11.25 -8.95 4.92
C PRO A 23 -11.24 -7.45 4.53
N PRO A 24 -10.22 -6.64 4.91
CA PRO A 24 -10.08 -5.27 4.44
C PRO A 24 -9.81 -5.11 2.93
N THR A 25 -9.44 -6.17 2.20
CA THR A 25 -9.15 -6.16 0.75
C THR A 25 -10.15 -6.99 -0.05
N ASN A 26 -11.38 -7.15 0.43
CA ASN A 26 -12.38 -8.04 -0.18
C ASN A 26 -12.97 -7.52 -1.51
N THR A 27 -12.93 -6.20 -1.74
CA THR A 27 -13.48 -5.56 -2.94
C THR A 27 -12.51 -4.55 -3.53
N GLY A 28 -12.59 -4.33 -4.85
CA GLY A 28 -11.78 -3.31 -5.52
C GLY A 28 -11.94 -1.91 -4.93
N GLY A 29 -13.15 -1.55 -4.48
CA GLY A 29 -13.41 -0.25 -3.83
C GLY A 29 -12.71 -0.08 -2.47
N GLN A 30 -12.51 -1.16 -1.71
CA GLN A 30 -11.72 -1.09 -0.48
C GLN A 30 -10.23 -0.87 -0.76
N VAL A 31 -9.71 -1.57 -1.78
CA VAL A 31 -8.31 -1.40 -2.22
C VAL A 31 -8.08 0.01 -2.76
N GLN A 32 -9.01 0.54 -3.57
CA GLN A 32 -8.93 1.91 -4.08
C GLN A 32 -8.89 2.94 -2.95
N ARG A 33 -9.80 2.85 -1.97
CA ARG A 33 -9.82 3.77 -0.82
C ARG A 33 -8.56 3.70 0.02
N ALA A 34 -7.94 2.52 0.12
CA ALA A 34 -6.67 2.38 0.84
C ALA A 34 -5.52 3.10 0.10
N PHE A 35 -5.45 3.00 -1.22
CA PHE A 35 -4.47 3.78 -2.01
C PHE A 35 -4.73 5.29 -1.91
N GLU A 36 -6.00 5.72 -1.95
CA GLU A 36 -6.36 7.14 -1.72
C GLU A 36 -5.96 7.64 -0.32
N ALA A 37 -5.98 6.76 0.68
CA ALA A 37 -5.51 7.04 2.04
C ALA A 37 -3.97 7.00 2.20
N GLY A 38 -3.23 6.69 1.14
CA GLY A 38 -1.77 6.69 1.13
C GLY A 38 -1.11 5.36 1.50
N TRP A 39 -1.84 4.25 1.47
CA TRP A 39 -1.24 2.91 1.57
C TRP A 39 -0.43 2.60 0.30
N GLY A 40 0.70 1.92 0.47
CA GLY A 40 1.56 1.42 -0.60
C GLY A 40 2.75 2.30 -0.91
#